data_AF-A0A845S661-F1
#
_entry.id   AF-A0A845S661-F1
#
_cell.length_a   1.000
_cell.length_b   1.000
_cell.length_c   1.000
_cell.angle_alpha   90.00
_cell.angle_beta   90.00
_cell.angle_gamma   90.00
#
_symmetry.space_group_name_H-M   'P 1'
#
loop_
_entity.id
_entity.type
_entity.pdbx_description
1 polymer ?
#
loop_
_entity_poly.entity_id
_entity_poly.type
_entity_poly.pdbx_seq_one_letter_code
_entity_poly.pdbx_strand_id
1 'polypeptide(L)'
;FSNKYKSLDSHFKNNDFAYLLFLRLVPGIPSQAGSLIPILFDMELKKIFLSNIFGVAPGIFISVSLVSGISSKIEEGHPFNLDLLSDPKVSIPLTALGVMVLIVNFIKQKFFKKKV
;
A
#
# COMPACT_ATOMS: atom_id res chain seq x y z
N PHE A 1 2.63 18.69 -26.05
CA PHE A 1 2.26 17.51 -25.25
C PHE A 1 0.78 17.09 -25.36
N SER A 2 -0.15 17.90 -25.89
CA SER A 2 -1.61 17.69 -25.68
C SER A 2 -2.30 16.59 -26.52
N ASN A 3 -1.97 16.36 -27.79
CA ASN A 3 -2.78 15.43 -28.61
C ASN A 3 -2.39 13.95 -28.52
N LYS A 4 -1.15 13.62 -28.15
CA LYS A 4 -0.66 12.22 -28.11
C LYS A 4 -1.02 11.47 -26.82
N TYR A 5 -1.27 12.20 -25.72
CA TYR A 5 -1.52 11.63 -24.39
C TYR A 5 -2.92 11.95 -23.83
N LYS A 6 -3.78 12.61 -24.62
CA LYS A 6 -5.17 12.94 -24.22
C LYS A 6 -5.99 11.71 -23.82
N SER A 7 -5.70 10.55 -24.42
CA SER A 7 -6.32 9.27 -24.03
C SER A 7 -5.80 8.72 -22.71
N LEU A 8 -4.54 8.99 -22.34
CA LEU A 8 -4.04 8.65 -21.01
C LEU A 8 -4.67 9.60 -19.97
N ASP A 9 -4.70 10.89 -20.26
CA ASP A 9 -5.22 11.93 -19.38
C ASP A 9 -6.69 11.70 -18.98
N SER A 10 -7.54 11.21 -19.90
CA SER A 10 -8.91 10.83 -19.57
C SER A 10 -9.05 9.54 -18.76
N HIS A 11 -8.09 8.61 -18.88
CA HIS A 11 -8.06 7.34 -18.14
C HIS A 11 -7.54 7.54 -16.71
N PHE A 12 -6.35 8.12 -16.58
CA PHE A 12 -6.11 9.34 -15.81
C PHE A 12 -7.16 9.72 -14.77
N LYS A 13 -7.96 10.70 -15.20
CA LYS A 13 -8.93 11.50 -14.48
C LYS A 13 -10.22 10.79 -14.06
N ASN A 14 -10.48 9.61 -14.63
CA ASN A 14 -11.67 8.81 -14.31
C ASN A 14 -11.44 7.83 -13.16
N ASN A 15 -10.18 7.53 -12.80
CA ASN A 15 -9.87 6.49 -11.81
C ASN A 15 -8.59 6.78 -10.98
N ASP A 16 -8.29 8.06 -10.80
CA ASP A 16 -7.07 8.64 -10.22
C ASP A 16 -6.77 8.01 -8.85
N PHE A 17 -7.80 7.92 -8.02
CA PHE A 17 -7.70 7.40 -6.66
C PHE A 17 -7.24 5.94 -6.63
N ALA A 18 -7.86 5.08 -7.44
CA ALA A 18 -7.52 3.66 -7.48
C ALA A 18 -6.13 3.44 -8.07
N TYR A 19 -5.74 4.22 -9.08
CA TYR A 19 -4.41 4.14 -9.68
C TYR A 19 -3.32 4.57 -8.70
N LEU A 20 -3.53 5.69 -8.01
CA LEU A 20 -2.62 6.19 -6.99
C LEU A 20 -2.49 5.25 -5.79
N LEU A 21 -3.60 4.62 -5.38
CA LEU A 21 -3.63 3.62 -4.31
C LEU A 21 -2.85 2.37 -4.72
N PHE A 22 -3.03 1.89 -5.95
CA PHE A 22 -2.28 0.76 -6.49
C PHE A 22 -0.76 1.03 -6.52
N LEU A 23 -0.35 2.18 -7.04
CA LEU A 23 1.07 2.56 -7.08
C LEU A 23 1.74 2.55 -5.69
N ARG A 24 0.97 2.85 -4.64
CA ARG A 24 1.45 2.90 -3.25
C ARG A 24 1.45 1.54 -2.57
N LEU A 25 0.55 0.65 -2.97
CA LEU A 25 0.41 -0.69 -2.39
C LEU A 25 1.38 -1.71 -3.01
N VAL A 26 1.89 -1.47 -4.22
CA VAL A 26 2.88 -2.35 -4.84
C VAL A 26 4.27 -2.08 -4.25
N PRO A 27 4.88 -3.06 -3.57
CA PRO A 27 6.25 -2.90 -3.07
C PRO A 27 7.23 -2.82 -4.25
N GLY A 28 8.18 -1.88 -4.19
CA GLY A 28 9.23 -1.69 -5.19
C GLY A 28 9.03 -0.52 -6.16
N ILE A 29 7.85 0.12 -6.17
CA ILE A 29 7.68 1.39 -6.88
C ILE A 29 8.34 2.52 -6.06
N PRO A 30 9.24 3.33 -6.67
CA PRO A 30 9.84 4.46 -5.97
C PRO A 30 8.77 5.47 -5.56
N SER A 31 8.88 6.02 -4.35
CA SER A 31 7.94 7.03 -3.84
C SER A 31 7.86 8.27 -4.74
N GLN A 32 8.95 8.55 -5.47
CA GLN A 32 9.05 9.61 -6.47
C GLN A 32 8.01 9.44 -7.59
N ALA A 33 7.81 8.21 -8.08
CA ALA A 33 6.80 7.95 -9.12
C ALA A 33 5.38 8.21 -8.59
N GLY A 34 5.11 7.86 -7.34
CA GLY A 34 3.83 8.09 -6.67
C GLY A 34 3.49 9.57 -6.43
N SER A 35 4.49 10.44 -6.44
CA SER A 35 4.34 11.89 -6.29
C SER A 35 4.35 12.64 -7.63
N LEU A 36 5.13 12.18 -8.61
CA LEU A 36 5.22 12.83 -9.93
C LEU A 36 3.99 12.56 -10.80
N ILE A 37 3.44 11.34 -10.79
CA ILE A 37 2.24 10.99 -11.56
C ILE A 37 1.05 11.91 -11.25
N PRO A 38 0.65 12.13 -9.99
CA PRO A 38 -0.48 13.01 -9.71
C PRO A 38 -0.25 14.48 -10.11
N ILE A 39 1.00 14.95 -10.11
CA ILE A 39 1.38 16.30 -10.56
C ILE A 39 1.30 16.39 -12.09
N LEU A 40 1.79 15.37 -12.81
CA LEU A 40 1.81 15.34 -14.27
C LEU A 40 0.42 15.25 -14.91
N PHE A 41 -0.55 14.68 -14.19
CA PHE A 41 -1.92 14.47 -14.67
C PHE A 41 -2.95 15.40 -13.97
N ASP A 42 -2.51 16.45 -13.28
CA ASP A 42 -3.37 17.44 -12.62
C ASP A 42 -4.52 16.80 -11.80
N MET A 43 -4.13 15.83 -10.95
CA MET A 43 -5.08 15.07 -10.14
C MET A 43 -5.55 15.87 -8.92
N GLU A 44 -6.79 15.66 -8.50
CA GLU A 44 -7.35 16.35 -7.33
C GLU A 44 -6.57 16.02 -6.03
N LEU A 45 -6.16 17.07 -5.31
CA LEU A 45 -5.46 16.95 -4.01
C LEU A 45 -6.20 16.07 -3.00
N LYS A 46 -7.53 16.12 -2.97
CA LYS A 46 -8.36 15.27 -2.09
C LYS A 46 -8.13 13.78 -2.37
N LYS A 47 -8.08 13.37 -3.64
CA LYS A 47 -7.86 11.98 -4.06
C LYS A 47 -6.42 11.54 -3.77
N ILE A 48 -5.45 12.43 -3.98
CA ILE A 48 -4.04 12.18 -3.65
C ILE A 48 -3.87 11.92 -2.14
N PHE A 49 -4.45 12.79 -1.30
CA PHE A 49 -4.38 12.66 0.15
C PHE A 49 -5.03 11.36 0.66
N LEU A 50 -6.24 11.07 0.20
CA LEU A 50 -6.93 9.82 0.53
C LEU A 50 -6.11 8.60 0.09
N SER A 51 -5.51 8.62 -1.10
CA SER A 51 -4.73 7.48 -1.61
C SER A 51 -3.49 7.22 -0.75
N ASN A 52 -2.89 8.27 -0.20
CA ASN A 52 -1.75 8.15 0.72
C ASN A 52 -2.17 7.55 2.05
N ILE A 53 -3.27 8.04 2.63
CA ILE A 53 -3.80 7.49 3.88
C ILE A 53 -4.11 6.01 3.70
N PHE A 54 -4.92 5.65 2.71
CA PHE A 54 -5.33 4.25 2.54
C PHE A 54 -4.25 3.34 1.96
N GLY A 55 -3.30 3.89 1.19
CA GLY A 55 -2.21 3.13 0.58
C GLY A 55 -1.04 2.88 1.53
N VAL A 56 -0.72 3.83 2.41
CA VAL A 56 0.49 3.79 3.25
C VAL A 56 0.16 3.54 4.72
N ALA A 57 -0.88 4.17 5.27
CA ALA A 57 -1.17 4.08 6.71
C ALA A 57 -1.40 2.65 7.21
N PRO A 58 -2.14 1.77 6.50
CA PRO A 58 -2.28 0.38 6.91
C PRO A 58 -0.93 -0.35 7.01
N GLY A 59 -0.03 -0.11 6.05
CA GLY A 59 1.29 -0.74 6.04
C GLY A 59 2.17 -0.28 7.20
N ILE A 60 2.14 1.02 7.51
CA ILE A 60 2.83 1.58 8.67
C ILE A 60 2.27 0.97 9.96
N PHE A 61 0.94 0.96 10.12
CA PHE A 61 0.28 0.47 11.32
C PHE A 61 0.66 -0.99 11.61
N ILE A 62 0.63 -1.84 10.59
CA ILE A 62 0.99 -3.25 10.74
C ILE A 62 2.49 -3.40 11.05
N SER A 63 3.36 -2.66 10.38
CA SER A 63 4.82 -2.71 10.61
C SER A 63 5.19 -2.27 12.02
N VAL A 64 4.61 -1.16 12.50
CA VAL A 64 4.82 -0.66 13.87
C VAL A 64 4.29 -1.65 14.90
N SER A 65 3.11 -2.23 14.66
CA SER A 65 2.53 -3.25 15.55
C SER A 65 3.40 -4.51 15.63
N LEU A 66 3.95 -4.94 14.49
CA LEU A 66 4.85 -6.09 14.43
C LEU A 66 6.14 -5.83 15.21
N VAL A 67 6.79 -4.69 14.96
CA VAL A 67 8.03 -4.29 15.66
C VAL A 67 7.76 -4.15 17.16
N SER A 68 6.67 -3.49 17.56
CA SER A 68 6.29 -3.34 18.96
C SER A 68 6.03 -4.68 19.65
N GLY A 69 5.33 -5.61 18.97
CA GLY A 69 5.10 -6.97 19.48
C GLY A 69 6.41 -7.71 19.73
N ILE A 70 7.33 -7.65 18.77
CA ILE A 70 8.67 -8.22 18.90
C ILE A 70 9.48 -7.55 20.03
N SER A 71 9.55 -6.22 20.05
CA SER A 71 10.28 -5.46 21.07
C SER A 71 9.79 -5.76 22.48
N SER A 72 8.47 -5.84 22.69
CA SER A 72 7.90 -6.15 24.00
C SER A 72 8.36 -7.52 24.55
N LYS A 73 8.60 -8.48 23.66
CA LYS A 73 9.05 -9.82 24.05
C LYS A 73 10.55 -9.89 24.33
N ILE A 74 11.33 -9.10 23.60
CA ILE A 74 12.77 -8.93 23.87
C ILE A 74 12.96 -8.28 25.24
N GLU A 75 12.15 -7.28 25.58
CA GLU A 75 12.16 -6.61 26.89
C GLU A 75 11.72 -7.55 28.04
N GLU A 76 10.80 -8.49 27.78
CA GLU A 76 10.41 -9.56 28.72
C GLU A 76 11.52 -10.61 28.94
N GLY A 77 12.66 -10.50 28.25
CA GLY A 77 13.80 -11.42 28.38
C GLY A 77 13.65 -12.72 27.59
N HIS A 78 12.67 -12.79 26.68
CA HIS A 78 12.51 -13.96 25.83
C HIS A 78 13.53 -13.96 24.67
N PRO A 79 14.19 -15.09 24.39
CA PRO A 79 15.07 -15.22 23.23
C PRO A 79 14.28 -15.08 21.93
N PHE A 80 14.91 -14.49 20.91
CA PHE A 80 14.31 -14.34 19.58
C PHE A 80 14.24 -15.71 18.88
N ASN A 81 13.15 -16.45 19.15
CA ASN A 81 12.89 -17.78 18.61
C ASN A 81 11.63 -17.79 17.74
N LEU A 82 11.44 -18.81 16.91
CA LEU A 82 10.23 -18.95 16.08
C LEU A 82 8.93 -19.08 16.89
N ASP A 83 9.02 -19.49 18.16
CA ASP A 83 7.88 -19.50 19.09
C ASP A 83 7.28 -18.10 19.30
N LEU A 84 8.05 -17.03 19.09
CA LEU A 84 7.56 -15.66 19.17
C LEU A 84 6.48 -15.36 18.12
N LEU A 85 6.50 -16.05 16.98
CA LEU A 85 5.51 -15.90 15.92
C LEU A 85 4.15 -16.47 16.32
N SER A 86 4.12 -17.38 17.29
CA SER A 86 2.89 -17.96 17.86
C SER A 86 2.24 -17.04 18.88
N ASP A 87 2.93 -16.00 19.36
CA ASP A 87 2.36 -15.04 20.30
C ASP A 87 1.30 -14.20 19.59
N PRO A 88 0.10 -14.02 20.18
CA PRO A 88 -0.96 -13.19 19.62
C PRO A 88 -0.50 -11.78 19.22
N LYS A 89 0.41 -11.17 19.99
CA LYS A 89 0.93 -9.82 19.72
C LYS A 89 1.73 -9.74 18.41
N VAL A 90 2.31 -10.85 17.95
CA VAL A 90 3.12 -10.92 16.71
C VAL A 90 2.32 -11.59 15.58
N SER A 91 1.55 -12.63 15.90
CA SER A 91 0.71 -13.37 14.94
C SER A 91 -0.40 -12.51 14.34
N ILE A 92 -1.01 -11.60 15.11
CA ILE A 92 -2.08 -10.72 14.62
C ILE A 92 -1.54 -9.76 13.55
N PRO A 93 -0.46 -8.96 13.80
CA PRO A 93 0.15 -8.14 12.76
C PRO A 93 0.61 -8.95 11.54
N LEU A 94 1.18 -10.13 11.75
CA LEU A 94 1.69 -10.96 10.66
C LEU A 94 0.55 -11.48 9.76
N THR A 95 -0.56 -11.91 10.35
CA THR A 95 -1.77 -12.31 9.62
C THR A 95 -2.38 -11.12 8.88
N ALA A 96 -2.39 -9.94 9.51
CA ALA A 96 -2.85 -8.71 8.88
C ALA A 96 -1.98 -8.32 7.66
N LEU A 97 -0.65 -8.52 7.71
CA LEU A 97 0.22 -8.35 6.53
C LEU A 97 -0.20 -9.30 5.41
N GLY A 98 -0.39 -10.58 5.71
CA GLY A 98 -0.80 -11.58 4.72
C GLY A 98 -2.13 -11.23 4.05
N VAL A 99 -3.14 -10.87 4.85
CA VAL A 99 -4.45 -10.41 4.35
C VAL A 99 -4.29 -9.14 3.52
N MET A 100 -3.47 -8.18 3.96
CA MET A 100 -3.25 -6.95 3.22
C MET A 100 -2.64 -7.24 1.85
N VAL A 101 -1.62 -8.09 1.75
CA VAL A 101 -1.02 -8.50 0.47
C VAL A 101 -2.04 -9.17 -0.45
N LEU A 102 -2.92 -10.02 0.10
CA LEU A 102 -4.00 -10.64 -0.68
C LEU A 102 -5.00 -9.61 -1.21
N ILE A 103 -5.39 -8.63 -0.38
CA ILE A 103 -6.27 -7.53 -0.78
C ILE A 103 -5.62 -6.71 -1.90
N VAL A 104 -4.34 -6.34 -1.76
CA VAL A 104 -3.59 -5.62 -2.80
C VAL A 104 -3.58 -6.41 -4.11
N ASN A 105 -3.28 -7.70 -4.05
CA ASN A 105 -3.22 -8.54 -5.24
C ASN A 105 -4.60 -8.75 -5.88
N PHE A 106 -5.66 -8.83 -5.08
CA PHE A 106 -7.03 -8.92 -5.57
C PHE A 106 -7.48 -7.62 -6.27
N ILE A 107 -7.17 -6.46 -5.66
CA ILE A 107 -7.38 -5.14 -6.26
C ILE A 107 -6.61 -5.08 -7.59
N LYS A 108 -5.32 -5.43 -7.61
CA LYS A 108 -4.50 -5.49 -8.83
C LYS A 108 -5.21 -6.28 -9.93
N GLN A 109 -5.69 -7.49 -9.64
CA GLN A 109 -6.37 -8.31 -10.64
C GLN A 109 -7.66 -7.67 -11.15
N LYS A 110 -8.48 -7.08 -10.28
CA LYS A 110 -9.75 -6.46 -10.67
C LYS A 110 -9.56 -5.21 -11.52
N PHE A 111 -8.51 -4.44 -11.27
CA PHE A 111 -8.21 -3.21 -12.02
C PHE A 111 -7.43 -3.47 -13.32
N PHE A 112 -6.53 -4.46 -13.39
CA PHE A 112 -5.74 -4.75 -14.60
C PHE A 112 -6.35 -5.80 -15.54
N LYS A 113 -7.25 -6.70 -15.09
CA LYS A 113 -7.91 -7.64 -16.01
C LYS A 113 -9.03 -7.01 -16.85
N LYS A 114 -9.38 -5.73 -16.65
CA LYS A 114 -10.35 -5.03 -17.50
C LYS A 114 -9.64 -4.41 -18.72
N LYS A 115 -9.18 -5.30 -19.62
CA LYS A 115 -8.57 -5.13 -20.97
C LYS A 115 -7.18 -5.78 -21.06
N VAL A 116 -7.20 -7.08 -21.35
CA VAL A 116 -6.42 -7.60 -22.50
C VAL A 116 -7.44 -7.88 -23.59
#